data_AF-A0A6P0G9B2-F1
#
_entry.id   AF-A0A6P0G9B2-F1
#
_cell.length_a   1.000
_cell.length_b   1.000
_cell.length_c   1.000
_cell.angle_alpha   90.00
_cell.angle_beta   90.00
_cell.angle_gamma   90.00
#
_symmetry.space_group_name_H-M   'P 1'
#
loop_
_entity.id
_entity.type
_entity.pdbx_description
1 polymer ?
#
loop_
_entity_poly.entity_id
_entity_poly.type
_entity_poly.pdbx_seq_one_letter_code
_entity_poly.pdbx_strand_id
1 'polypeptide(L)' 'MRAVQITRFGGPEVMDVVDLPDPVPGDGEQLFDISSSGVNFSDTHHHLS' A
#
# COMPACT_ATOMS: atom_id res chain seq x y z
N MET A 1 10.86 -4.81 -2.66
CA MET A 1 9.68 -5.35 -1.98
C MET A 1 8.47 -5.41 -2.90
N ARG A 2 7.58 -6.38 -2.70
CA ARG A 2 6.29 -6.50 -3.42
C ARG A 2 5.22 -5.68 -2.69
N ALA A 3 4.44 -4.89 -3.42
CA ALA A 3 3.42 -4.00 -2.85
C ALA A 3 2.13 -3.99 -3.68
N VAL A 4 1.00 -3.66 -3.03
CA VAL A 4 -0.21 -3.25 -3.73
C VAL A 4 -0.20 -1.73 -3.83
N GLN A 5 -0.27 -1.18 -5.04
CA GLN A 5 -0.27 0.26 -5.28
C GLN A 5 -1.55 0.68 -6.01
N ILE A 6 -2.10 1.82 -5.59
CA ILE A 6 -3.23 2.50 -6.25
C ILE A 6 -2.72 3.87 -6.68
N THR A 7 -2.64 4.13 -7.98
CA THR A 7 -2.11 5.40 -8.54
C THR A 7 -3.19 6.26 -9.22
N ARG A 8 -4.41 5.74 -9.35
CA ARG A 8 -5.57 6.40 -9.94
C ARG A 8 -6.86 5.93 -9.26
N PHE A 9 -7.91 6.74 -9.33
CA PHE A 9 -9.22 6.34 -8.81
C PHE A 9 -9.90 5.29 -9.68
N GLY A 10 -10.67 4.41 -9.03
CA GLY A 10 -11.50 3.39 -9.65
C GLY A 10 -11.92 2.31 -8.65
N GLY A 11 -12.52 1.24 -9.16
CA GLY A 11 -12.80 0.03 -8.37
C GLY A 11 -11.54 -0.83 -8.20
N PRO A 12 -11.68 -2.09 -7.78
CA PRO A 12 -10.54 -2.99 -7.56
C PRO A 12 -9.59 -3.15 -8.76
N GLU A 13 -10.05 -2.88 -9.98
CA GLU A 13 -9.25 -2.93 -11.21
C GLU A 13 -8.10 -1.92 -11.28
N VAL A 14 -8.00 -0.99 -10.33
CA VAL A 14 -6.89 -0.04 -10.25
C VAL A 14 -5.82 -0.45 -9.23
N MET A 15 -5.99 -1.60 -8.58
CA MET A 15 -5.04 -2.16 -7.64
C MET A 15 -3.97 -2.96 -8.39
N ASP A 16 -2.77 -2.43 -8.45
CA ASP A 16 -1.64 -3.07 -9.12
C ASP A 16 -0.71 -3.70 -8.09
N VAL A 17 -0.34 -4.96 -8.33
CA VAL A 17 0.75 -5.59 -7.58
C VAL A 17 2.06 -5.30 -8.29
N VAL A 18 2.91 -4.52 -7.63
CA VAL A 18 4.15 -3.99 -8.19
C VAL A 18 5.35 -4.38 -7.35
N ASP A 19 6.53 -4.39 -7.98
CA ASP A 19 7.80 -4.45 -7.29
C ASP A 19 8.36 -3.03 -7.12
N LEU A 20 8.76 -2.70 -5.91
CA LEU A 20 9.40 -1.44 -5.53
C LEU A 20 10.78 -1.70 -4.93
N PRO A 21 11.68 -0.71 -4.90
CA PRO A 21 12.90 -0.80 -4.09
C PRO A 21 12.56 -1.06 -2.62
N ASP A 22 13.45 -1.74 -1.91
CA ASP A 22 13.27 -1.89 -0.46
C ASP A 22 13.41 -0.53 0.23
N PRO A 23 12.51 -0.18 1.16
CA PRO A 23 12.56 1.10 1.87
C PRO A 23 13.79 1.16 2.79
N VAL A 24 14.31 2.37 2.98
CA VAL A 24 15.41 2.66 3.90
C VAL A 24 14.86 3.59 4.99
N PRO A 25 14.90 3.21 6.28
CA PRO A 25 14.37 4.03 7.35
C PRO A 25 15.25 5.28 7.57
N GLY A 26 14.61 6.42 7.80
CA GLY A 26 15.25 7.64 8.27
C GLY A 26 15.48 7.66 9.79
N ASP A 27 15.97 8.79 10.29
CA ASP A 27 16.25 8.98 11.72
C ASP A 27 14.97 8.86 12.55
N GLY A 28 14.96 7.91 13.50
CA GLY A 28 13.82 7.64 14.37
C GLY A 28 12.74 6.73 13.78
N GLU A 29 12.88 6.29 12.52
CA GLU A 29 11.97 5.35 11.89
C GLU A 29 12.40 3.89 12.15
N GLN A 30 11.43 2.98 12.06
CA GLN A 30 11.67 1.54 12.14
C GLN A 30 11.18 0.89 10.85
N LEU A 31 11.99 -0.04 10.33
CA LEU A 31 11.64 -0.86 9.20
C LEU A 31 11.18 -2.25 9.68
N PHE A 32 10.03 -2.70 9.18
CA PHE A 32 9.44 -3.99 9.53
C PHE A 32 9.28 -4.86 8.28
N ASP A 33 9.58 -6.15 8.44
CA ASP A 33 9.18 -7.17 7.47
C ASP A 33 7.74 -7.60 7.74
N ILE A 34 6.88 -7.50 6.73
CA ILE A 34 5.43 -7.68 6.87
C ILE A 34 5.05 -9.10 6.51
N SER A 35 4.67 -9.90 7.53
CA SER A 35 4.17 -11.26 7.34
C SER A 35 2.67 -11.34 7.04
N SER A 36 1.91 -10.30 7.38
CA SER A 36 0.45 -10.24 7.20
C SER A 36 -0.05 -8.81 7.13
N SER A 37 -1.08 -8.58 6.32
CA SER A 37 -1.80 -7.31 6.23
C SER A 37 -3.31 -7.57 6.26
N GLY A 38 -4.05 -6.72 6.97
CA GLY A 38 -5.51 -6.80 7.08
C GLY A 38 -6.18 -5.83 6.11
N VAL A 39 -7.36 -6.19 5.64
CA VAL A 39 -8.23 -5.30 4.86
C VAL A 39 -9.39 -4.86 5.73
N ASN A 40 -9.67 -3.56 5.72
CA ASN A 40 -10.76 -2.94 6.46
C ASN A 40 -11.75 -2.28 5.49
N PHE A 41 -12.96 -1.98 5.99
CA PHE A 41 -13.95 -1.25 5.20
C PHE A 41 -13.39 0.12 4.77
N SER A 42 -12.59 0.80 5.62
CA SER A 42 -11.93 2.07 5.30
C SER A 42 -11.16 2.07 3.98
N ASP A 43 -10.59 0.93 3.59
CA ASP A 43 -9.70 0.84 2.44
C ASP A 43 -10.43 1.01 1.10
N THR A 44 -11.76 0.82 1.10
CA THR A 44 -12.61 1.03 -0.08
C THR A 44 -13.15 2.46 -0.20
N HIS A 45 -12.97 3.31 0.83
CA HIS A 45 -13.59 4.64 0.91
C HIS A 45 -12.83 5.74 0.18
N HIS A 46 -11.75 5.42 -0.55
CA HIS A 46 -11.01 6.41 -1.32
C HIS A 46 -11.86 6.91 -2.51
N HIS A 47 -12.77 7.83 -2.22
CA HIS A 47 -13.56 8.62 -3.15
C HIS A 47 -13.16 10.10 -2.93
N LEU A 48 -13.00 10.89 -4.00
CA LEU A 48 -12.88 12.35 -3.84
C LEU A 48 -14.25 12.89 -3.42
N SER A 49 -14.33 13.33 -2.16
CA SER A 49 -15.45 14.03 -1.47
C SER A 49 -16.79 13.31 -1.43
#